data_AF-A0A8H5KIF9-F1
#
_entry.id   AF-A0A8H5KIF9-F1
#
_cell.length_a   1.000
_cell.length_b   1.000
_cell.length_c   1.000
_cell.angle_alpha   90.00
_cell.angle_beta   90.00
_cell.angle_gamma   90.00
#
_symmetry.space_group_name_H-M   'P 1'
#
loop_
_entity.id
_entity.type
_entity.pdbx_description
1 polymer ?
#
loop_
_entity_poly.entity_id
_entity_poly.type
_entity_poly.pdbx_seq_one_letter_code
_entity_poly.pdbx_strand_id
1 'polypeptide(L)'
;MGVDRLASYLAVAGLAAHESEIRIFVAQGAQDVRAIMSSPWSSDELRRIAALKIHPATCGHQVTGIMWYLTALAVERNQGFVSGAFLCLDPYGRLSAFFRAIGTPRTSSHLKRHSAPGCTGGVDLHADGTFPPLANGHRHVLFIAIANDKRRGNCLFLKPEPYGVAGLQNFIHHAERYVHSLVRRFRFGGNDRVGMRKERIPDRFVKAFAEAVAHLPDGLSAIAEVGSKGVGEGIGGMHRYLTTKITDVKLPKPVQVPLATLLQRLESEYDFVALRFGNEVCLDLEADLSRPLPQAPEVLGPSPSLWWLHDG
;
A
#
# COMPACT_ATOMS: atom_id res chain seq x y z
N MET A 1 1.99 20.36 -23.68
CA MET A 1 1.08 20.25 -22.51
C MET A 1 1.08 18.79 -22.09
N GLY A 2 1.60 18.48 -20.90
CA GLY A 2 1.60 17.10 -20.41
C GLY A 2 0.16 16.64 -20.16
N VAL A 3 -0.14 15.37 -20.45
CA VAL A 3 -1.43 14.77 -20.11
C VAL A 3 -1.61 14.84 -18.60
N ASP A 4 -2.72 15.42 -18.14
CA ASP A 4 -3.09 15.38 -16.73
C ASP A 4 -3.42 13.94 -16.33
N ARG A 5 -2.42 13.29 -15.72
CA ARG A 5 -2.47 11.87 -15.37
C ARG A 5 -3.52 11.61 -14.29
N LEU A 6 -3.73 12.54 -13.36
CA LEU A 6 -4.71 12.39 -12.30
C LEU A 6 -6.13 12.48 -12.85
N ALA A 7 -6.43 13.47 -13.69
CA ALA A 7 -7.73 13.57 -14.34
C ALA A 7 -8.06 12.30 -15.16
N SER A 8 -7.08 11.82 -15.92
CA SER A 8 -7.22 10.57 -16.69
C SER A 8 -7.49 9.35 -15.80
N TYR A 9 -6.76 9.24 -14.69
CA TYR A 9 -6.97 8.18 -13.71
C TYR A 9 -8.38 8.24 -13.09
N LEU A 10 -8.83 9.44 -12.69
CA LEU A 10 -10.14 9.64 -12.07
C LEU A 10 -11.27 9.29 -13.04
N ALA A 11 -11.14 9.62 -14.33
CA ALA A 11 -12.10 9.21 -15.34
C ALA A 11 -12.22 7.67 -15.44
N VAL A 12 -11.09 6.96 -15.49
CA VAL A 12 -11.07 5.48 -15.53
C VAL A 12 -11.62 4.87 -14.24
N ALA A 13 -11.39 5.52 -13.10
CA ALA A 13 -11.91 5.09 -11.81
C ALA A 13 -13.40 5.40 -11.59
N GLY A 14 -14.07 6.09 -12.53
CA GLY A 14 -15.46 6.51 -12.40
C GLY A 14 -15.67 7.67 -11.41
N LEU A 15 -14.63 8.48 -11.19
CA LEU A 15 -14.58 9.57 -10.20
C LEU A 15 -14.37 10.94 -10.83
N ALA A 16 -14.55 11.09 -12.15
CA ALA A 16 -14.43 12.38 -12.84
C ALA A 16 -15.34 13.46 -12.23
N ALA A 17 -16.54 13.09 -11.75
CA ALA A 17 -17.46 14.01 -11.09
C ALA A 17 -16.92 14.59 -9.77
N HIS A 18 -15.92 13.95 -9.15
CA HIS A 18 -15.30 14.37 -7.89
C HIS A 18 -13.93 15.04 -8.11
N GLU A 19 -13.52 15.34 -9.34
CA GLU A 19 -12.14 15.76 -9.61
C GLU A 19 -11.70 17.00 -8.82
N SER A 20 -12.51 18.07 -8.82
CA SER A 20 -12.18 19.31 -8.12
C SER A 20 -12.02 19.10 -6.62
N GLU A 21 -12.97 18.36 -6.01
CA GLU A 21 -12.95 17.97 -4.61
C GLU A 21 -11.71 17.12 -4.29
N ILE A 22 -11.42 16.09 -5.09
CA ILE A 22 -10.26 15.23 -4.90
C ILE A 22 -8.95 16.03 -4.97
N ARG A 23 -8.84 17.03 -5.84
CA ARG A 23 -7.64 17.90 -5.90
C ARG A 23 -7.43 18.70 -4.61
N ILE A 24 -8.51 19.16 -3.98
CA ILE A 24 -8.44 19.81 -2.65
C ILE A 24 -7.91 18.80 -1.62
N PHE A 25 -8.46 17.58 -1.60
CA PHE A 25 -7.99 16.52 -0.72
C PHE A 25 -6.53 16.12 -0.97
N VAL A 26 -6.07 16.10 -2.23
CA VAL A 26 -4.66 15.87 -2.57
C VAL A 26 -3.78 16.96 -1.98
N ALA A 27 -4.13 18.23 -2.15
CA ALA A 27 -3.37 19.35 -1.61
C ALA A 27 -3.35 19.33 -0.07
N GLN A 28 -4.50 19.12 0.57
CA GLN A 28 -4.61 19.05 2.03
C GLN A 28 -3.85 17.84 2.59
N GLY A 29 -3.98 16.68 1.96
CA GLY A 29 -3.24 15.47 2.33
C GLY A 29 -1.73 15.66 2.25
N ALA A 30 -1.24 16.38 1.24
CA ALA A 30 0.17 16.68 1.10
C ALA A 30 0.69 17.58 2.25
N GLN A 31 -0.10 18.58 2.65
CA GLN A 31 0.20 19.44 3.81
C GLN A 31 0.19 18.64 5.12
N ASP A 32 -0.81 17.77 5.31
CA ASP A 32 -0.96 16.96 6.51
C ASP A 32 0.20 15.95 6.65
N VAL A 33 0.57 15.26 5.57
CA VAL A 33 1.74 14.35 5.56
C VAL A 33 3.00 15.13 5.90
N ARG A 34 3.21 16.31 5.31
CA ARG A 34 4.35 17.17 5.62
C ARG A 34 4.40 17.54 7.08
N ALA A 35 3.32 18.10 7.63
CA ALA A 35 3.28 18.53 9.03
C ALA A 35 3.52 17.37 10.00
N ILE A 36 2.89 16.22 9.78
CA ILE A 36 3.06 15.03 10.63
C ILE A 36 4.51 14.53 10.58
N MET A 37 5.08 14.41 9.38
CA MET A 37 6.43 13.87 9.20
C MET A 37 7.53 14.84 9.64
N SER A 38 7.31 16.15 9.52
CA SER A 38 8.27 17.17 9.98
C SER A 38 8.06 17.59 11.43
N SER A 39 7.12 16.98 12.15
CA SER A 39 6.85 17.29 13.56
C SER A 39 8.11 17.17 14.41
N PRO A 40 8.37 18.12 15.34
CA PRO A 40 9.51 18.02 16.24
C PRO A 40 9.36 16.88 17.26
N TRP A 41 8.14 16.34 17.42
CA TRP A 41 7.84 15.36 18.45
C TRP A 41 8.32 13.96 18.09
N SER A 42 8.64 13.18 19.13
CA SER A 42 8.89 11.75 18.97
C SER A 42 7.60 11.01 18.56
N SER A 43 7.73 9.83 17.97
CA SER A 43 6.58 9.00 17.59
C SER A 43 5.64 8.70 18.75
N ASP A 44 6.15 8.54 19.98
CA ASP A 44 5.32 8.27 21.15
C ASP A 44 4.61 9.50 21.70
N GLU A 45 5.23 10.68 21.65
CA GLU A 45 4.57 11.94 21.99
C GLU A 45 3.49 12.28 20.98
N LEU A 46 3.82 12.19 19.68
CA LEU A 46 2.88 12.39 18.59
C LEU A 46 1.66 11.47 18.75
N ARG A 47 1.89 10.18 18.98
CA ARG A 47 0.78 9.22 19.19
C ARG A 47 -0.11 9.61 20.36
N ARG A 48 0.49 9.98 21.52
CA ARG A 48 -0.28 10.35 22.71
C ARG A 48 -1.10 11.62 22.49
N ILE A 49 -0.49 12.64 21.89
CA ILE A 49 -1.14 13.93 21.72
C ILE A 49 -2.19 13.85 20.60
N ALA A 50 -1.90 13.15 19.50
CA ALA A 50 -2.86 12.86 18.44
C ALA A 50 -4.12 12.17 18.98
N ALA A 51 -3.96 11.18 19.87
CA ALA A 51 -5.09 10.49 20.48
C ALA A 51 -5.97 11.39 21.38
N LEU A 52 -5.42 12.51 21.88
CA LEU A 52 -6.14 13.48 22.70
C LEU A 52 -6.73 14.63 21.87
N LYS A 53 -6.02 15.08 20.83
CA LYS A 53 -6.29 16.33 20.11
C LYS A 53 -7.04 16.12 18.80
N ILE A 54 -6.94 14.94 18.18
CA ILE A 54 -7.64 14.68 16.91
C ILE A 54 -9.07 14.25 17.21
N HIS A 55 -10.02 15.03 16.73
CA HIS A 55 -11.42 14.70 16.85
C HIS A 55 -11.80 13.60 15.82
N PRO A 56 -12.57 12.57 16.20
CA PRO A 56 -13.02 11.52 15.28
C PRO A 56 -13.72 12.08 14.02
N ALA A 57 -14.48 13.17 14.18
CA ALA A 57 -15.18 13.81 13.06
C ALA A 57 -14.26 14.40 11.98
N THR A 58 -13.02 14.80 12.32
CA THR A 58 -12.06 15.36 11.36
C THR A 58 -11.08 14.30 10.83
N CYS A 59 -10.92 13.20 11.56
CA CYS A 59 -10.03 12.09 11.20
C CYS A 59 -10.32 11.53 9.79
N GLY A 60 -11.60 11.32 9.46
CA GLY A 60 -11.99 10.79 8.15
C GLY A 60 -11.53 11.69 6.99
N HIS A 61 -11.61 13.01 7.16
CA HIS A 61 -11.16 13.98 6.16
C HIS A 61 -9.65 13.89 5.95
N GLN A 62 -8.87 13.87 7.03
CA GLN A 62 -7.40 13.81 6.97
C GLN A 62 -6.92 12.50 6.33
N VAL A 63 -7.47 11.36 6.75
CA VAL A 63 -7.10 10.07 6.16
C VAL A 63 -7.51 10.02 4.69
N THR A 64 -8.66 10.57 4.31
CA THR A 64 -9.07 10.67 2.90
C THR A 64 -8.09 11.51 2.09
N GLY A 65 -7.66 12.66 2.62
CA GLY A 65 -6.66 13.52 1.99
C GLY A 65 -5.32 12.83 1.81
N ILE A 66 -4.80 12.21 2.88
CA ILE A 66 -3.54 11.45 2.83
C ILE A 66 -3.63 10.35 1.76
N MET A 67 -4.69 9.54 1.74
CA MET A 67 -4.84 8.47 0.75
C MET A 67 -4.94 9.00 -0.70
N TRP A 68 -5.61 10.13 -0.92
CA TRP A 68 -5.65 10.76 -2.24
C TRP A 68 -4.30 11.33 -2.66
N TYR A 69 -3.56 11.94 -1.74
CA TYR A 69 -2.20 12.40 -2.00
C TYR A 69 -1.26 11.25 -2.42
N LEU A 70 -1.27 10.13 -1.68
CA LEU A 70 -0.48 8.94 -2.04
C LEU A 70 -0.90 8.38 -3.41
N THR A 71 -2.19 8.43 -3.73
CA THR A 71 -2.71 8.02 -5.04
C THR A 71 -2.22 8.93 -6.16
N ALA A 72 -2.21 10.25 -5.94
CA ALA A 72 -1.68 11.22 -6.90
C ALA A 72 -0.19 10.97 -7.17
N LEU A 73 0.63 10.77 -6.12
CA LEU A 73 2.05 10.42 -6.26
C LEU A 73 2.24 9.12 -7.08
N ALA A 74 1.44 8.09 -6.81
CA ALA A 74 1.48 6.85 -7.57
C ALA A 74 1.13 7.06 -9.04
N VAL A 75 0.08 7.83 -9.33
CA VAL A 75 -0.36 8.14 -10.70
C VAL A 75 0.70 8.95 -11.46
N GLU A 76 1.32 9.93 -10.81
CA GLU A 76 2.43 10.71 -11.39
C GLU A 76 3.61 9.82 -11.78
N ARG A 77 3.90 8.79 -10.98
CA ARG A 77 4.95 7.79 -11.25
C ARG A 77 4.54 6.72 -12.27
N ASN A 78 3.34 6.80 -12.85
CA ASN A 78 2.75 5.79 -13.72
C ASN A 78 2.52 4.43 -13.02
N GLN A 79 2.16 4.50 -11.74
CA GLN A 79 1.95 3.35 -10.85
C GLN A 79 0.55 3.35 -10.22
N GLY A 80 -0.34 4.20 -10.74
CA GLY A 80 -1.72 4.26 -10.31
C GLY A 80 -2.41 2.90 -10.38
N PHE A 81 -3.31 2.67 -9.43
CA PHE A 81 -4.11 1.46 -9.35
C PHE A 81 -5.52 1.80 -8.88
N VAL A 82 -6.52 1.05 -9.33
CA VAL A 82 -7.91 1.15 -8.89
C VAL A 82 -8.06 0.56 -7.48
N SER A 83 -7.38 -0.54 -7.19
CA SER A 83 -7.28 -1.10 -5.84
C SER A 83 -5.91 -1.73 -5.64
N GLY A 84 -5.30 -1.46 -4.48
CA GLY A 84 -3.92 -1.83 -4.18
C GLY A 84 -3.55 -1.33 -2.79
N ALA A 85 -2.26 -1.21 -2.52
CA ALA A 85 -1.75 -0.72 -1.26
C ALA A 85 -0.50 0.14 -1.47
N PHE A 86 -0.24 0.97 -0.47
CA PHE A 86 0.95 1.81 -0.37
C PHE A 86 1.84 1.27 0.73
N LEU A 87 3.14 1.32 0.48
CA LEU A 87 4.13 1.22 1.53
C LEU A 87 4.91 2.53 1.60
N CYS A 88 4.73 3.26 2.68
CA CYS A 88 5.37 4.53 2.91
C CYS A 88 6.61 4.32 3.78
N LEU A 89 7.77 4.78 3.35
CA LEU A 89 8.93 4.88 4.23
C LEU A 89 8.63 5.94 5.29
N ASP A 90 8.80 5.58 6.55
CA ASP A 90 8.46 6.40 7.71
C ASP A 90 9.58 6.25 8.75
N PRO A 91 10.80 6.75 8.44
CA PRO A 91 12.01 6.43 9.22
C PRO A 91 11.89 6.79 10.70
N TYR A 92 11.21 7.89 11.01
CA TYR A 92 10.95 8.35 12.37
C TYR A 92 9.64 7.82 12.97
N GLY A 93 8.87 6.99 12.26
CA GLY A 93 7.65 6.38 12.76
C GLY A 93 6.51 7.36 13.05
N ARG A 94 6.56 8.60 12.52
CA ARG A 94 5.63 9.68 12.86
C ARG A 94 4.28 9.50 12.20
N LEU A 95 4.26 9.10 10.93
CA LEU A 95 3.01 8.83 10.23
C LEU A 95 2.36 7.56 10.79
N SER A 96 3.15 6.54 11.10
CA SER A 96 2.71 5.33 11.78
C SER A 96 2.10 5.64 13.16
N ALA A 97 2.73 6.55 13.92
CA ALA A 97 2.20 7.00 15.21
C ALA A 97 0.86 7.72 15.08
N PHE A 98 0.69 8.57 14.07
CA PHE A 98 -0.59 9.22 13.75
C PHE A 98 -1.68 8.18 13.49
N PHE A 99 -1.46 7.23 12.57
CA PHE A 99 -2.46 6.20 12.26
C PHE A 99 -2.78 5.29 13.45
N ARG A 100 -1.78 4.97 14.29
CA ARG A 100 -1.99 4.22 15.53
C ARG A 100 -2.79 4.97 16.58
N ALA A 101 -2.78 6.30 16.55
CA ALA A 101 -3.54 7.13 17.49
C ALA A 101 -5.03 7.19 17.14
N ILE A 102 -5.33 7.26 15.84
CA ILE A 102 -6.70 7.46 15.32
C ILE A 102 -7.40 6.15 14.95
N GLY A 103 -6.64 5.08 14.80
CA GLY A 103 -7.12 3.82 14.27
C GLY A 103 -7.62 2.86 15.33
N THR A 104 -8.61 2.05 14.96
CA THR A 104 -9.08 0.95 15.79
C THR A 104 -8.16 -0.27 15.60
N PRO A 105 -7.54 -0.79 16.67
CA PRO A 105 -6.69 -1.97 16.56
C PRO A 105 -7.45 -3.19 16.02
N ARG A 106 -6.82 -3.95 15.12
CA ARG A 106 -7.38 -5.21 14.62
C ARG A 106 -6.29 -6.24 14.32
N THR A 107 -6.70 -7.49 14.25
CA THR A 107 -5.80 -8.57 13.82
C THR A 107 -5.74 -8.62 12.29
N SER A 108 -4.53 -8.62 11.70
CA SER A 108 -4.33 -8.94 10.28
C SER A 108 -3.88 -10.39 10.13
N SER A 109 -4.52 -11.12 9.21
CA SER A 109 -4.11 -12.47 8.82
C SER A 109 -2.91 -12.48 7.86
N HIS A 110 -2.57 -11.34 7.25
CA HIS A 110 -1.65 -11.26 6.11
C HIS A 110 -0.20 -10.91 6.51
N LEU A 111 0.01 -10.16 7.61
CA LEU A 111 1.34 -9.68 8.04
C LEU A 111 1.80 -10.13 9.43
N LYS A 112 1.26 -11.23 9.98
CA LYS A 112 1.58 -11.73 11.33
C LYS A 112 3.09 -11.80 11.68
N ARG A 113 3.97 -11.97 10.69
CA ARG A 113 5.45 -12.05 10.86
C ARG A 113 6.14 -10.69 11.00
N HIS A 114 5.47 -9.61 10.58
CA HIS A 114 6.01 -8.24 10.54
C HIS A 114 5.28 -7.32 11.54
N SER A 115 4.40 -7.89 12.37
CA SER A 115 3.42 -7.14 13.15
C SER A 115 3.44 -7.54 14.62
N ALA A 116 3.94 -6.67 15.50
CA ALA A 116 3.73 -6.79 16.95
C ALA A 116 2.25 -6.50 17.32
N PRO A 117 1.74 -6.95 18.47
CA PRO A 117 0.41 -6.55 18.94
C PRO A 117 0.22 -5.02 18.91
N GLY A 118 -0.92 -4.55 18.38
CA GLY A 118 -1.25 -3.12 18.32
C GLY A 118 -0.56 -2.31 17.22
N CYS A 119 0.12 -2.96 16.27
CA CYS A 119 0.67 -2.28 15.08
C CYS A 119 -0.28 -2.29 13.87
N THR A 120 -1.30 -3.16 13.89
CA THR A 120 -2.32 -3.26 12.84
C THR A 120 -3.62 -2.62 13.34
N GLY A 121 -4.25 -1.84 12.49
CA GLY A 121 -5.57 -1.30 12.76
C GLY A 121 -6.31 -0.93 11.49
N GLY A 122 -7.51 -0.40 11.65
CA GLY A 122 -8.26 0.20 10.55
C GLY A 122 -8.86 1.54 10.94
N VAL A 123 -9.07 2.37 9.92
CA VAL A 123 -9.83 3.62 10.03
C VAL A 123 -11.05 3.48 9.14
N ASP A 124 -12.23 3.61 9.74
CA ASP A 124 -13.50 3.63 9.01
C ASP A 124 -13.80 5.07 8.63
N LEU A 125 -13.86 5.34 7.33
CA LEU A 125 -14.20 6.64 6.78
C LEU A 125 -15.72 6.68 6.65
N HIS A 126 -16.36 7.62 7.35
CA HIS A 126 -17.82 7.73 7.33
C HIS A 126 -18.38 7.83 5.90
N ALA A 127 -19.48 7.12 5.67
CA ALA A 127 -20.19 7.08 4.38
C ALA A 127 -21.35 8.08 4.32
N ASP A 128 -21.26 9.18 5.06
CA ASP A 128 -22.28 10.24 5.10
C ASP A 128 -22.20 11.19 3.89
N GLY A 129 -21.24 10.97 2.99
CA GLY A 129 -21.07 11.77 1.77
C GLY A 129 -20.30 13.07 2.00
N THR A 130 -19.70 13.29 3.18
CA THR A 130 -18.93 14.50 3.48
C THR A 130 -17.59 14.62 2.74
N PHE A 131 -17.11 13.55 2.12
CA PHE A 131 -15.87 13.53 1.34
C PHE A 131 -15.90 12.45 0.26
N PRO A 132 -15.08 12.56 -0.81
CA PRO A 132 -15.15 11.65 -1.94
C PRO A 132 -14.71 10.24 -1.51
N PRO A 133 -15.25 9.18 -2.14
CA PRO A 133 -14.78 7.82 -1.87
C PRO A 133 -13.30 7.69 -2.22
N LEU A 134 -12.60 6.73 -1.62
CA LEU A 134 -11.32 6.31 -2.14
C LEU A 134 -11.53 5.55 -3.46
N ALA A 135 -10.44 5.33 -4.19
CA ALA A 135 -10.45 4.51 -5.40
C ALA A 135 -11.19 3.17 -5.19
N ASN A 136 -11.93 2.73 -6.22
CA ASN A 136 -12.82 1.56 -6.18
C ASN A 136 -14.00 1.69 -5.20
N GLY A 137 -14.39 2.91 -4.82
CA GLY A 137 -15.53 3.15 -3.92
C GLY A 137 -15.24 2.80 -2.46
N HIS A 138 -13.97 2.58 -2.09
CA HIS A 138 -13.61 2.15 -0.75
C HIS A 138 -13.81 3.27 0.28
N ARG A 139 -14.19 2.86 1.50
CA ARG A 139 -14.49 3.76 2.63
C ARG A 139 -13.76 3.35 3.90
N HIS A 140 -12.77 2.49 3.78
CA HIS A 140 -12.01 1.98 4.92
C HIS A 140 -10.55 1.92 4.56
N VAL A 141 -9.68 2.12 5.54
CA VAL A 141 -8.23 2.01 5.36
C VAL A 141 -7.67 1.07 6.40
N LEU A 142 -7.05 -0.01 5.95
CA LEU A 142 -6.17 -0.85 6.77
C LEU A 142 -4.81 -0.17 6.87
N PHE A 143 -4.28 -0.07 8.08
CA PHE A 143 -2.89 0.32 8.29
C PHE A 143 -2.11 -0.73 9.07
N ILE A 144 -0.82 -0.84 8.77
CA ILE A 144 0.12 -1.69 9.50
C ILE A 144 1.43 -0.92 9.68
N ALA A 145 1.75 -0.59 10.92
CA ALA A 145 3.03 -0.01 11.30
C ALA A 145 4.10 -1.11 11.36
N ILE A 146 5.11 -1.02 10.50
CA ILE A 146 6.19 -1.99 10.41
C ILE A 146 7.44 -1.32 10.98
N ALA A 147 7.99 -1.88 12.05
CA ALA A 147 9.19 -1.37 12.68
C ALA A 147 10.39 -2.27 12.36
N ASN A 148 11.57 -1.66 12.17
CA ASN A 148 12.84 -2.36 12.00
C ASN A 148 12.82 -3.43 10.89
N ASP A 149 12.16 -3.15 9.76
CA ASP A 149 12.28 -4.00 8.59
C ASP A 149 13.75 -4.04 8.14
N LYS A 150 14.29 -5.25 7.96
CA LYS A 150 15.73 -5.45 7.67
C LYS A 150 16.24 -4.70 6.45
N ARG A 151 15.35 -4.33 5.52
CA ARG A 151 15.74 -3.66 4.27
C ARG A 151 15.36 -2.19 4.26
N ARG A 152 14.45 -1.75 5.13
CA ARG A 152 13.73 -0.46 4.97
C ARG A 152 13.62 0.35 6.24
N GLY A 153 14.01 -0.21 7.39
CA GLY A 153 13.75 0.40 8.68
C GLY A 153 12.26 0.48 8.96
N ASN A 154 11.79 1.67 9.33
CA ASN A 154 10.41 1.88 9.72
C ASN A 154 9.54 2.24 8.52
N CYS A 155 8.36 1.62 8.41
CA CYS A 155 7.43 1.81 7.30
C CYS A 155 5.99 1.80 7.78
N LEU A 156 5.12 2.47 7.01
CA LEU A 156 3.68 2.39 7.16
C LEU A 156 3.05 1.77 5.91
N PHE A 157 2.38 0.63 6.10
CA PHE A 157 1.54 0.04 5.08
C PHE A 157 0.13 0.62 5.16
N LEU A 158 -0.43 1.08 4.04
CA LEU A 158 -1.79 1.61 3.93
C LEU A 158 -2.54 0.96 2.78
N LYS A 159 -3.78 0.54 3.02
CA LYS A 159 -4.59 -0.15 2.01
C LYS A 159 -6.06 0.24 2.11
N PRO A 160 -6.64 0.83 1.05
CA PRO A 160 -8.09 0.98 0.96
C PRO A 160 -8.78 -0.39 0.99
N GLU A 161 -9.79 -0.55 1.84
CA GLU A 161 -10.58 -1.77 1.97
C GLU A 161 -12.08 -1.53 1.72
N PRO A 162 -12.80 -2.55 1.19
CA PRO A 162 -14.24 -2.47 0.98
C PRO A 162 -15.06 -2.64 2.27
N TYR A 163 -14.44 -3.05 3.38
CA TYR A 163 -15.12 -3.34 4.64
C TYR A 163 -14.38 -2.72 5.81
N GLY A 164 -15.14 -2.24 6.78
CA GLY A 164 -14.64 -1.55 7.96
C GLY A 164 -14.25 -2.47 9.09
N VAL A 165 -13.90 -1.88 10.23
CA VAL A 165 -13.47 -2.62 11.43
C VAL A 165 -14.55 -2.66 12.51
N ALA A 166 -15.54 -1.77 12.46
CA ALA A 166 -16.63 -1.72 13.43
C ALA A 166 -17.94 -2.34 12.89
N GLY A 167 -18.73 -2.94 13.78
CA GLY A 167 -20.10 -3.41 13.49
C GLY A 167 -20.22 -4.88 13.06
N LEU A 168 -21.41 -5.45 13.28
CA LEU A 168 -21.70 -6.87 13.07
C LEU A 168 -21.57 -7.32 11.61
N GLN A 169 -22.03 -6.49 10.67
CA GLN A 169 -21.90 -6.79 9.24
C GLN A 169 -20.43 -6.90 8.83
N ASN A 170 -19.57 -5.96 9.27
CA ASN A 170 -18.14 -6.03 8.99
C ASN A 170 -17.48 -7.25 9.63
N PHE A 171 -17.88 -7.62 10.84
CA PHE A 171 -17.40 -8.85 11.49
C PHE A 171 -17.70 -10.10 10.64
N ILE A 172 -18.93 -10.23 10.14
CA ILE A 172 -19.33 -11.35 9.26
C ILE A 172 -18.48 -11.35 7.99
N HIS A 173 -18.32 -10.21 7.32
CA HIS A 173 -17.48 -10.10 6.14
C HIS A 173 -16.03 -10.49 6.41
N HIS A 174 -15.46 -10.09 7.54
CA HIS A 174 -14.10 -10.49 7.93
C HIS A 174 -13.99 -11.99 8.16
N ALA A 175 -14.99 -12.61 8.79
CA ALA A 175 -15.04 -14.06 8.98
C ALA A 175 -15.12 -14.81 7.63
N GLU A 176 -16.01 -14.37 6.73
CA GLU A 176 -16.13 -14.93 5.38
C GLU A 176 -14.84 -14.78 4.58
N ARG A 177 -14.22 -13.58 4.59
CA ARG A 177 -12.94 -13.34 3.93
C ARG A 177 -11.83 -14.17 4.54
N TYR A 178 -11.83 -14.37 5.85
CA TYR A 178 -10.88 -15.25 6.52
C TYR A 178 -11.03 -16.70 6.03
N VAL A 179 -12.25 -17.24 6.01
CA VAL A 179 -12.53 -18.60 5.49
C VAL A 179 -12.13 -18.71 4.01
N HIS A 180 -12.53 -17.74 3.18
CA HIS A 180 -12.09 -17.69 1.79
C HIS A 180 -10.57 -17.61 1.66
N SER A 181 -9.88 -16.86 2.52
CA SER A 181 -8.42 -16.78 2.51
C SER A 181 -7.80 -18.15 2.78
N LEU A 182 -8.36 -18.93 3.73
CA LEU A 182 -7.89 -20.29 4.06
C LEU A 182 -8.03 -21.23 2.87
N VAL A 183 -9.20 -21.27 2.23
CA VAL A 183 -9.44 -22.09 1.02
C VAL A 183 -8.49 -21.68 -0.10
N ARG A 184 -8.27 -20.37 -0.26
CA ARG A 184 -7.43 -19.83 -1.33
C ARG A 184 -5.92 -19.98 -1.05
N ARG A 185 -5.47 -20.42 0.14
CA ARG A 185 -4.05 -20.77 0.43
C ARG A 185 -3.53 -21.93 -0.40
N PHE A 186 -4.44 -22.72 -0.97
CA PHE A 186 -4.13 -23.89 -1.79
C PHE A 186 -4.19 -23.61 -3.30
N ARG A 187 -4.33 -22.34 -3.72
CA ARG A 187 -4.42 -21.95 -5.14
C ARG A 187 -3.29 -21.01 -5.54
N PHE A 188 -2.53 -21.40 -6.56
CA PHE A 188 -1.48 -20.59 -7.18
C PHE A 188 -2.08 -19.49 -8.06
N GLY A 189 -1.58 -18.26 -7.94
CA GLY A 189 -2.09 -17.10 -8.69
C GLY A 189 -3.50 -16.66 -8.27
N GLY A 190 -4.10 -15.81 -9.10
CA GLY A 190 -5.53 -15.52 -9.07
C GLY A 190 -5.91 -14.05 -8.85
N ASN A 191 -6.65 -13.56 -9.85
CA ASN A 191 -7.36 -12.27 -9.96
C ASN A 191 -6.61 -11.15 -10.68
N ASP A 192 -5.97 -11.46 -11.81
CA ASP A 192 -5.62 -10.42 -12.76
C ASP A 192 -6.88 -9.66 -13.19
N ARG A 193 -6.90 -8.37 -12.88
CA ARG A 193 -7.86 -7.40 -13.41
C ARG A 193 -7.08 -6.14 -13.70
N VAL A 194 -7.35 -5.53 -14.84
CA VAL A 194 -6.72 -4.27 -15.24
C VAL A 194 -6.90 -3.25 -14.11
N GLY A 195 -5.80 -2.58 -13.74
CA GLY A 195 -5.79 -1.59 -12.65
C GLY A 195 -5.82 -2.17 -11.23
N MET A 196 -5.87 -3.49 -11.03
CA MET A 196 -5.88 -4.09 -9.69
C MET A 196 -4.49 -4.60 -9.31
N ARG A 197 -3.92 -4.03 -8.24
CA ARG A 197 -2.65 -4.44 -7.63
C ARG A 197 -2.92 -5.24 -6.35
N LYS A 198 -3.62 -6.37 -6.48
CA LYS A 198 -3.94 -7.27 -5.36
C LYS A 198 -2.69 -8.01 -4.88
N GLU A 199 -2.66 -8.46 -3.64
CA GLU A 199 -1.54 -9.19 -3.00
C GLU A 199 -1.02 -10.46 -3.73
N ARG A 200 -1.62 -10.90 -4.83
CA ARG A 200 -1.26 -12.13 -5.55
C ARG A 200 -0.47 -11.83 -6.82
N ILE A 201 0.41 -12.76 -7.18
CA ILE A 201 1.17 -12.72 -8.44
C ILE A 201 0.18 -12.81 -9.60
N PRO A 202 0.23 -11.88 -10.59
CA PRO A 202 -0.53 -11.97 -11.83
C PRO A 202 -0.41 -13.34 -12.49
N ASP A 203 -1.49 -13.83 -13.09
CA ASP A 203 -1.53 -15.14 -13.73
C ASP A 203 -0.54 -15.20 -14.92
N ARG A 204 -0.29 -14.05 -15.56
CA ARG A 204 0.75 -13.92 -16.59
C ARG A 204 2.17 -14.20 -16.08
N PHE A 205 2.49 -13.72 -14.87
CA PHE A 205 3.82 -13.93 -14.26
C PHE A 205 3.93 -15.34 -13.70
N VAL A 206 2.84 -15.89 -13.16
CA VAL A 206 2.75 -17.30 -12.76
C VAL A 206 3.07 -18.23 -13.93
N LYS A 207 2.42 -18.01 -15.09
CA LYS A 207 2.63 -18.81 -16.29
C LYS A 207 4.06 -18.69 -16.81
N ALA A 208 4.55 -17.46 -16.98
CA ALA A 208 5.91 -17.22 -17.46
C ALA A 208 6.98 -17.81 -16.54
N PHE A 209 6.77 -17.73 -15.22
CA PHE A 209 7.67 -18.35 -14.25
C PHE A 209 7.64 -19.87 -14.33
N ALA A 210 6.45 -20.47 -14.36
CA ALA A 210 6.31 -21.93 -14.48
C ALA A 210 6.98 -22.46 -15.76
N GLU A 211 6.82 -21.78 -16.88
CA GLU A 211 7.50 -22.10 -18.14
C GLU A 211 9.02 -21.96 -18.02
N ALA A 212 9.51 -20.88 -17.42
CA ALA A 212 10.95 -20.61 -17.30
C ALA A 212 11.68 -21.61 -16.38
N VAL A 213 10.99 -22.14 -15.36
CA VAL A 213 11.58 -23.09 -14.39
C VAL A 213 11.23 -24.55 -14.66
N ALA A 214 10.35 -24.87 -15.63
CA ALA A 214 9.87 -26.24 -15.89
C ALA A 214 10.99 -27.25 -16.16
N HIS A 215 12.09 -26.80 -16.75
CA HIS A 215 13.23 -27.65 -17.11
C HIS A 215 14.34 -27.69 -16.05
N LEU A 216 14.15 -26.97 -14.93
CA LEU A 216 15.10 -26.97 -13.82
C LEU A 216 14.82 -28.13 -12.85
N PRO A 217 15.84 -28.80 -12.30
CA PRO A 217 15.66 -29.90 -11.35
C PRO A 217 14.81 -29.53 -10.11
N ASP A 218 14.89 -28.28 -9.67
CA ASP A 218 14.15 -27.74 -8.52
C ASP A 218 12.93 -26.90 -8.92
N GLY A 219 12.60 -26.83 -10.22
CA GLY A 219 11.53 -25.97 -10.74
C GLY A 219 10.16 -26.24 -10.15
N LEU A 220 9.79 -27.52 -9.97
CA LEU A 220 8.52 -27.91 -9.32
C LEU A 220 8.46 -27.46 -7.85
N SER A 221 9.57 -27.56 -7.12
CA SER A 221 9.66 -27.05 -5.74
C SER A 221 9.58 -25.52 -5.72
N ALA A 222 10.20 -24.84 -6.67
CA ALA A 222 10.16 -23.38 -6.78
C ALA A 222 8.74 -22.87 -7.09
N ILE A 223 8.02 -23.52 -8.02
CA ILE A 223 6.60 -23.24 -8.28
C ILE A 223 5.77 -23.46 -7.02
N ALA A 224 5.99 -24.58 -6.33
CA ALA A 224 5.30 -24.89 -5.08
C ALA A 224 5.66 -23.89 -3.97
N GLU A 225 6.88 -23.37 -3.88
CA GLU A 225 7.29 -22.43 -2.85
C GLU A 225 6.75 -21.02 -3.11
N VAL A 226 6.82 -20.57 -4.37
CA VAL A 226 6.24 -19.30 -4.81
C VAL A 226 4.71 -19.34 -4.70
N GLY A 227 4.10 -20.51 -4.90
CA GLY A 227 2.64 -20.66 -5.00
C GLY A 227 1.90 -21.28 -3.84
N SER A 228 2.55 -22.09 -3.01
CA SER A 228 1.93 -22.83 -1.91
C SER A 228 2.29 -22.25 -0.56
N LYS A 229 1.30 -22.35 0.34
CA LYS A 229 1.31 -21.96 1.74
C LYS A 229 1.05 -20.47 1.91
N GLY A 230 0.03 -20.12 2.69
CA GLY A 230 -0.31 -18.75 3.15
C GLY A 230 0.79 -18.01 3.94
N VAL A 231 2.03 -18.43 3.73
CA VAL A 231 3.33 -17.91 4.13
C VAL A 231 4.00 -17.15 2.96
N GLY A 232 3.54 -17.39 1.73
CA GLY A 232 4.18 -17.09 0.45
C GLY A 232 4.70 -15.68 0.30
N GLU A 233 5.91 -15.57 -0.22
CA GLU A 233 6.62 -14.33 -0.52
C GLU A 233 6.20 -13.71 -1.86
N GLY A 234 5.14 -14.21 -2.50
CA GLY A 234 4.58 -13.62 -3.71
C GLY A 234 5.64 -13.35 -4.79
N ILE A 235 5.60 -12.14 -5.36
CA ILE A 235 6.60 -11.69 -6.34
C ILE A 235 8.03 -11.69 -5.76
N GLY A 236 8.20 -11.46 -4.46
CA GLY A 236 9.48 -11.52 -3.74
C GLY A 236 10.12 -12.89 -3.72
N GLY A 237 9.31 -13.94 -3.59
CA GLY A 237 9.80 -15.31 -3.70
C GLY A 237 10.29 -15.60 -5.13
N MET A 238 9.49 -15.17 -6.12
CA MET A 238 9.85 -15.29 -7.54
C MET A 238 11.15 -14.53 -7.84
N HIS A 239 11.25 -13.28 -7.41
CA HIS A 239 12.44 -12.43 -7.59
C HIS A 239 13.69 -13.05 -6.97
N ARG A 240 13.59 -13.51 -5.73
CA ARG A 240 14.73 -14.13 -5.03
C ARG A 240 15.20 -15.38 -5.75
N TYR A 241 14.27 -16.23 -6.19
CA TYR A 241 14.59 -17.44 -6.93
C TYR A 241 15.31 -17.11 -8.24
N LEU A 242 14.75 -16.20 -9.04
CA LEU A 242 15.34 -15.77 -10.31
C LEU A 242 16.73 -15.17 -10.11
N THR A 243 16.88 -14.25 -9.16
CA THR A 243 18.17 -13.62 -8.82
C THR A 243 19.22 -14.69 -8.47
N THR A 244 18.86 -15.61 -7.57
CA THR A 244 19.77 -16.69 -7.13
C THR A 244 20.20 -17.58 -8.31
N LYS A 245 19.26 -17.95 -9.19
CA LYS A 245 19.56 -18.82 -10.34
C LYS A 245 20.39 -18.15 -11.42
N ILE A 246 20.18 -16.87 -11.67
CA ILE A 246 20.96 -16.12 -12.67
C ILE A 246 22.41 -15.93 -12.19
N THR A 247 22.63 -15.81 -10.88
CA THR A 247 23.98 -15.74 -10.31
C THR A 247 24.71 -17.09 -10.26
N ASP A 248 24.04 -18.20 -10.58
CA ASP A 248 24.67 -19.54 -10.62
C ASP A 248 25.48 -19.73 -11.91
N VAL A 249 26.80 -19.78 -11.76
CA VAL A 249 27.78 -19.94 -12.84
C VAL A 249 27.62 -21.25 -13.61
N LYS A 250 26.92 -22.25 -13.04
CA LYS A 250 26.70 -23.56 -13.66
C LYS A 250 25.48 -23.61 -14.59
N LEU A 251 24.66 -22.56 -14.62
CA LEU A 251 23.44 -22.54 -15.44
C LEU A 251 23.79 -22.27 -16.93
N PRO A 252 23.35 -23.09 -17.89
CA PRO A 252 23.60 -22.82 -19.32
C PRO A 252 22.96 -21.51 -19.79
N LYS A 253 23.64 -20.75 -20.66
CA LYS A 253 23.12 -19.49 -21.23
C LYS A 253 21.70 -19.59 -21.82
N PRO A 254 21.33 -20.65 -22.57
CA PRO A 254 19.96 -20.79 -23.10
C PRO A 254 18.87 -20.85 -22.02
N VAL A 255 19.24 -21.25 -20.80
CA VAL A 255 18.35 -21.31 -19.63
C VAL A 255 18.40 -20.01 -18.82
N GLN A 256 19.56 -19.33 -18.76
CA GLN A 256 19.70 -18.04 -18.08
C GLN A 256 18.89 -16.92 -18.75
N VAL A 257 18.84 -16.88 -20.08
CA VAL A 257 18.19 -15.78 -20.83
C VAL A 257 16.69 -15.64 -20.53
N PRO A 258 15.87 -16.71 -20.53
CA PRO A 258 14.47 -16.61 -20.11
C PRO A 258 14.28 -16.13 -18.67
N LEU A 259 15.12 -16.61 -17.74
CA LEU A 259 15.07 -16.22 -16.33
C LEU A 259 15.41 -14.73 -16.15
N ALA A 260 16.46 -14.26 -16.83
CA ALA A 260 16.89 -12.86 -16.81
C ALA A 260 15.85 -11.92 -17.44
N THR A 261 15.21 -12.35 -18.53
CA THR A 261 14.15 -11.59 -19.21
C THR A 261 12.92 -11.43 -18.29
N LEU A 262 12.54 -12.51 -17.60
CA LEU A 262 11.45 -12.48 -16.63
C LEU A 262 11.79 -11.59 -15.42
N LEU A 263 13.02 -11.65 -14.92
CA LEU A 263 13.52 -10.81 -13.83
C LEU A 263 13.44 -9.32 -14.20
N GLN A 264 13.99 -8.95 -15.37
CA GLN A 264 13.97 -7.56 -15.85
C GLN A 264 12.54 -7.04 -16.02
N ARG A 265 11.63 -7.88 -16.54
CA ARG A 265 10.23 -7.51 -16.67
C ARG A 265 9.57 -7.26 -15.31
N LEU A 266 9.80 -8.13 -14.33
CA LEU A 266 9.33 -7.91 -12.96
C LEU A 266 9.85 -6.58 -12.41
N GLU A 267 11.15 -6.33 -12.53
CA GLU A 267 11.81 -5.11 -12.01
C GLU A 267 11.33 -3.83 -12.71
N SER A 268 10.90 -3.93 -13.97
CA SER A 268 10.31 -2.81 -14.71
C SER A 268 8.84 -2.52 -14.34
N GLU A 269 8.08 -3.54 -13.94
CA GLU A 269 6.65 -3.39 -13.61
C GLU A 269 6.42 -3.06 -12.13
N TYR A 270 7.40 -3.35 -11.25
CA TYR A 270 7.28 -3.20 -9.80
C TYR A 270 8.53 -2.58 -9.19
N ASP A 271 8.36 -1.53 -8.38
CA ASP A 271 9.46 -0.81 -7.73
C ASP A 271 10.32 -1.69 -6.83
N PHE A 272 9.70 -2.70 -6.21
CA PHE A 272 10.36 -3.54 -5.22
C PHE A 272 9.87 -4.98 -5.31
N VAL A 273 10.21 -5.61 -6.42
CA VAL A 273 10.04 -7.04 -6.69
C VAL A 273 10.55 -7.98 -5.61
N ALA A 274 11.53 -7.57 -4.79
CA ALA A 274 12.13 -8.41 -3.75
C ALA A 274 11.23 -8.64 -2.52
N LEU A 275 9.96 -8.19 -2.55
CA LEU A 275 9.03 -8.21 -1.43
C LEU A 275 7.95 -9.26 -1.52
N ARG A 276 7.50 -9.68 -0.32
CA ARG A 276 6.36 -10.58 -0.14
C ARG A 276 5.10 -10.18 -0.93
N PHE A 277 4.88 -8.88 -1.09
CA PHE A 277 3.72 -8.31 -1.77
C PHE A 277 4.15 -7.27 -2.80
N GLY A 278 5.01 -7.64 -3.76
CA GLY A 278 5.56 -6.73 -4.78
C GLY A 278 4.58 -5.90 -5.64
N ASN A 279 3.28 -5.85 -5.33
CA ASN A 279 2.26 -5.04 -5.97
C ASN A 279 1.95 -3.72 -5.22
N GLU A 280 2.59 -3.41 -4.09
CA GLU A 280 2.46 -2.07 -3.49
C GLU A 280 3.14 -0.98 -4.31
N VAL A 281 2.62 0.24 -4.22
CA VAL A 281 3.39 1.43 -4.58
C VAL A 281 4.20 1.85 -3.37
N CYS A 282 5.52 1.94 -3.56
CA CYS A 282 6.43 2.34 -2.51
C CYS A 282 6.75 3.83 -2.62
N LEU A 283 6.57 4.55 -1.52
CA LEU A 283 6.75 5.99 -1.47
C LEU A 283 7.81 6.32 -0.41
N ASP A 284 8.91 6.92 -0.85
CA ASP A 284 9.86 7.58 0.05
C ASP A 284 9.31 8.97 0.35
N LEU A 285 8.51 9.05 1.41
CA LEU A 285 7.83 10.29 1.72
C LEU A 285 8.81 11.40 2.08
N GLU A 286 9.96 11.12 2.71
CA GLU A 286 10.95 12.17 2.98
C GLU A 286 11.48 12.79 1.69
N ALA A 287 11.82 11.96 0.70
CA ALA A 287 12.21 12.45 -0.62
C ALA A 287 11.08 13.25 -1.29
N ASP A 288 9.83 12.81 -1.16
CA ASP A 288 8.66 13.50 -1.72
C ASP A 288 8.34 14.82 -1.01
N LEU A 289 8.62 14.95 0.29
CA LEU A 289 8.39 16.17 1.07
C LEU A 289 9.22 17.35 0.58
N SER A 290 10.36 17.10 -0.07
CA SER A 290 11.22 18.14 -0.64
C SER A 290 10.64 18.80 -1.91
N ARG A 291 9.59 18.21 -2.50
CA ARG A 291 8.97 18.71 -3.73
C ARG A 291 7.99 19.86 -3.46
N PRO A 292 7.71 20.71 -4.46
CA PRO A 292 6.59 21.64 -4.39
C PRO A 292 5.29 20.89 -4.09
N LEU A 293 4.50 21.39 -3.14
CA LEU A 293 3.22 20.76 -2.82
C LEU A 293 2.19 21.02 -3.92
N PRO A 294 1.29 20.06 -4.18
CA PRO A 294 0.09 20.33 -4.94
C PRO A 294 -0.65 21.53 -4.34
N GLN A 295 -1.07 22.45 -5.20
CA GLN A 295 -1.83 23.62 -4.78
C GLN A 295 -3.30 23.42 -5.13
N ALA A 296 -4.16 23.84 -4.21
CA ALA A 296 -5.60 23.99 -4.44
C ALA A 296 -6.04 25.30 -3.78
N PRO A 297 -7.10 25.96 -4.31
CA PRO A 297 -7.73 27.08 -3.60
C PRO A 297 -8.03 26.68 -2.16
N GLU A 298 -7.94 27.64 -1.23
CA GLU A 298 -8.30 27.48 0.19
C GLU A 298 -7.34 26.61 1.04
N VAL A 299 -6.39 25.89 0.43
CA VAL A 299 -5.38 25.10 1.16
C VAL A 299 -4.11 25.92 1.38
N LEU A 300 -4.01 26.55 2.56
CA LEU A 300 -2.87 27.40 2.95
C LEU A 300 -1.88 26.73 3.91
N GLY A 301 -2.21 25.56 4.44
CA GLY A 301 -1.40 24.86 5.44
C GLY A 301 -2.04 23.53 5.86
N PRO A 302 -1.52 22.90 6.93
CA PRO A 302 -2.08 21.65 7.43
C PRO A 302 -3.49 21.85 8.00
N SER A 303 -4.23 20.75 8.06
CA SER A 303 -5.60 20.72 8.55
C SER A 303 -5.68 21.35 9.94
N PRO A 304 -6.75 22.10 10.27
CA PRO A 304 -6.88 22.73 11.59
C PRO A 304 -6.74 21.78 12.78
N SER A 305 -7.15 20.52 12.60
CA SER A 305 -6.98 19.45 13.59
C SER A 305 -5.52 19.02 13.82
N LEU A 306 -4.56 19.60 13.11
CA LEU A 306 -3.11 19.39 13.24
C LEU A 306 -2.35 20.63 13.69
N TRP A 307 -3.01 21.77 13.92
CA TRP A 307 -2.30 23.01 14.30
C TRP A 307 -1.46 22.86 15.58
N TRP A 308 -1.86 21.97 16.48
CA TRP A 308 -1.08 21.60 17.66
C TRP A 308 0.33 21.07 17.35
N LEU A 309 0.61 20.61 16.12
CA LEU A 309 1.96 20.20 15.70
C LEU A 309 2.95 21.38 15.66
N HIS A 310 2.45 22.62 15.65
CA HIS A 310 3.22 23.85 15.57
C HIS A 310 3.28 24.63 16.90
N ASP A 311 2.49 24.24 17.89
CA ASP A 311 2.38 24.93 19.19
C ASP A 311 3.40 24.40 20.24
N GLY A 312 4.46 23.72 19.80
CA GLY A 312 5.45 23.04 20.64
C GLY A 312 6.81 23.70 20.67
#